data_AF-A0A968DGY3-F1
#
_entry.id   AF-A0A968DGY3-F1
#
_cell.length_a   1.000
_cell.length_b   1.000
_cell.length_c   1.000
_cell.angle_alpha   90.00
_cell.angle_beta   90.00
_cell.angle_gamma   90.00
#
_symmetry.space_group_name_H-M   'P 1'
#
loop_
_entity.id
_entity.type
_entity.pdbx_description
1 polymer ?
#
loop_
_entity_poly.entity_id
_entity_poly.type
_entity_poly.pdbx_seq_one_letter_code
_entity_poly.pdbx_strand_id
1 'polypeptide(L)'
;MAASIETRCNALEHGIKLIQGGTRADDAWSKAGKKYSISKATLYRWFQKVKGKPRKDWELLLSTNYKGSTTTAPFSEAAWTFYLKRYKEAGQPSLANAYEATLLEAGKRGWDVPSEATFRRRMNREGIARRTRYDEITLV
;
A
#
# COMPACT_ATOMS: atom_id res chain seq x y z
N MET A 1 -10.80 -6.62 11.31
CA MET A 1 -10.08 -6.11 12.50
C MET A 1 -8.64 -6.56 12.40
N ALA A 2 -7.66 -5.65 12.49
CA ALA A 2 -6.26 -6.05 12.53
C ALA A 2 -5.99 -6.79 13.84
N ALA A 3 -5.37 -7.97 13.80
CA ALA A 3 -4.99 -8.70 15.00
C ALA A 3 -4.09 -7.82 15.89
N SER A 4 -4.40 -7.76 17.19
CA SER A 4 -3.59 -7.06 18.19
C SER A 4 -2.14 -7.57 18.17
N ILE A 5 -1.16 -6.71 18.47
CA ILE A 5 0.28 -7.08 18.49
C ILE A 5 0.51 -8.30 19.39
N GLU A 6 -0.19 -8.34 20.53
CA GLU A 6 -0.17 -9.47 21.45
C GLU A 6 -0.63 -10.77 20.77
N THR A 7 -1.74 -10.73 20.03
CA THR A 7 -2.25 -11.88 19.26
C THR A 7 -1.23 -12.36 18.23
N ARG A 8 -0.49 -11.44 17.59
CA ARG A 8 0.56 -11.78 16.61
C ARG A 8 1.71 -12.52 17.29
N CYS A 9 2.18 -12.03 18.44
CA CYS A 9 3.25 -12.66 19.21
C CYS A 9 2.83 -14.05 19.71
N ASN A 10 1.63 -14.16 20.29
CA ASN A 10 1.08 -15.41 20.81
C ASN A 10 0.93 -16.47 19.71
N ALA A 11 0.52 -16.06 18.49
CA ALA A 11 0.41 -16.96 17.36
C ALA A 11 1.77 -17.51 16.90
N LEU A 12 2.81 -16.68 16.89
CA LEU A 12 4.18 -17.11 16.56
C LEU A 12 4.75 -18.05 17.62
N GLU A 13 4.59 -17.70 18.91
CA GLU A 13 5.04 -18.57 20.01
C GLU A 13 4.37 -19.93 19.96
N HIS A 14 3.07 -19.98 19.71
CA HIS A 14 2.34 -21.25 19.59
C HIS A 14 2.88 -22.11 18.44
N GLY A 15 3.12 -21.50 17.27
CA GLY A 15 3.73 -22.21 16.13
C GLY A 15 5.12 -22.74 16.45
N ILE A 16 5.97 -21.94 17.11
CA ILE A 16 7.33 -22.32 17.48
C ILE A 16 7.33 -23.45 18.52
N LYS A 17 6.46 -23.40 19.53
CA LYS A 17 6.31 -24.48 20.52
C LYS A 17 5.94 -25.80 19.86
N LEU A 18 5.05 -25.79 18.88
CA LEU A 18 4.68 -27.00 18.13
C LEU A 18 5.85 -27.56 17.32
N ILE A 19 6.67 -26.69 16.72
CA ILE A 19 7.88 -27.08 15.98
C ILE A 19 8.92 -27.69 16.93
N GLN A 20 9.15 -27.07 18.08
CA GLN A 20 10.04 -27.60 19.12
C GLN A 20 9.56 -28.94 19.67
N GLY A 21 8.25 -29.15 19.74
CA GLY A 21 7.64 -30.43 20.08
C GLY A 21 7.67 -31.49 18.98
N GLY A 22 8.45 -31.31 17.90
CA GLY A 22 8.62 -32.29 16.84
C GLY A 22 7.52 -32.30 15.77
N THR A 23 6.56 -31.35 15.81
CA THR A 23 5.59 -31.21 14.72
C THR A 23 6.28 -30.62 13.49
N ARG A 24 6.02 -31.18 12.31
CA ARG A 24 6.49 -30.63 11.05
C ARG A 24 6.08 -29.16 10.91
N ALA A 25 7.00 -28.29 10.48
CA ALA A 25 6.79 -26.85 10.48
C ALA A 25 5.53 -26.41 9.74
N ASP A 26 5.21 -27.03 8.62
CA ASP A 26 4.02 -26.69 7.85
C ASP A 26 2.72 -26.95 8.63
N ASP A 27 2.64 -28.10 9.31
CA ASP A 27 1.50 -28.51 10.11
C ASP A 27 1.38 -27.65 11.37
N ALA A 28 2.51 -27.25 11.97
CA ALA A 28 2.55 -26.34 13.11
C ALA A 28 1.98 -24.96 12.75
N TRP A 29 2.40 -24.37 11.63
CA TRP A 29 1.88 -23.07 11.18
C TRP A 29 0.41 -23.14 10.77
N SER A 30 -0.03 -24.26 10.17
CA SER A 30 -1.45 -24.50 9.87
C SER A 30 -2.29 -24.56 11.14
N LYS A 31 -1.85 -25.31 12.16
CA LYS A 31 -2.52 -25.40 13.47
C LYS A 31 -2.56 -24.05 14.20
N ALA A 32 -1.44 -23.32 14.22
CA ALA A 32 -1.40 -21.98 14.82
C ALA A 32 -2.34 -21.01 14.08
N GLY A 33 -2.34 -21.03 12.74
CA GLY A 33 -3.21 -20.20 11.92
C GLY A 33 -4.69 -20.43 12.19
N LYS A 34 -5.11 -21.70 12.29
CA LYS A 34 -6.49 -22.07 12.64
C LYS A 34 -6.90 -21.54 14.02
N LYS A 35 -6.04 -21.63 15.03
CA LYS A 35 -6.36 -21.19 16.40
C LYS A 35 -6.58 -19.68 16.51
N TYR A 36 -5.79 -18.89 15.77
CA TYR A 36 -5.83 -17.43 15.85
C TYR A 36 -6.57 -16.77 14.69
N SER A 37 -7.19 -17.56 13.78
CA SER A 37 -7.84 -17.09 12.55
C SER A 37 -6.92 -16.25 11.65
N ILE A 38 -5.66 -16.66 11.54
CA ILE A 38 -4.62 -15.98 10.75
C ILE A 38 -4.11 -16.93 9.67
N SER A 39 -3.94 -16.43 8.45
CA SER A 39 -3.44 -17.27 7.36
C SER A 39 -2.01 -17.77 7.65
N LYS A 40 -1.72 -19.01 7.19
CA LYS A 40 -0.36 -19.59 7.26
C LYS A 40 0.69 -18.66 6.65
N ALA A 41 0.36 -18.04 5.51
CA ALA A 41 1.24 -17.11 4.81
C ALA A 41 1.57 -15.87 5.65
N THR A 42 0.59 -15.32 6.37
CA THR A 42 0.78 -14.19 7.27
C THR A 42 1.71 -14.54 8.43
N LEU A 43 1.50 -15.70 9.06
CA LEU A 43 2.37 -16.18 10.15
C LEU A 43 3.81 -16.39 9.65
N TYR A 44 3.99 -16.97 8.46
CA TYR A 44 5.32 -17.16 7.90
C TYR A 44 6.03 -15.82 7.63
N ARG A 45 5.31 -14.83 7.08
CA ARG A 45 5.83 -13.47 6.88
C ARG A 45 6.27 -12.82 8.19
N TRP A 46 5.48 -12.96 9.25
CA TRP A 46 5.84 -12.44 10.57
C TRP A 46 7.02 -13.19 11.19
N PHE A 47 7.05 -14.52 11.06
CA PHE A 47 8.16 -15.35 11.53
C PHE A 47 9.49 -14.92 10.89
N GLN A 48 9.52 -14.67 9.58
CA GLN A 48 10.73 -14.19 8.90
C GLN A 48 11.22 -12.83 9.43
N LYS A 49 10.32 -11.95 9.90
CA LYS A 49 10.71 -10.66 10.50
C LYS A 49 11.38 -10.82 11.86
N VAL A 50 10.98 -11.83 12.63
CA VAL A 50 11.42 -12.01 14.02
C VAL A 50 12.48 -13.11 14.18
N LYS A 51 12.71 -13.92 13.14
CA LYS A 51 13.70 -15.01 13.16
C LYS A 51 15.08 -14.45 13.52
N GLY A 52 15.68 -15.00 14.58
CA GLY A 52 17.00 -14.58 15.08
C GLY A 52 16.99 -13.29 15.91
N LYS A 53 15.82 -12.77 16.29
CA LYS A 53 15.67 -11.61 17.18
C LYS A 53 15.11 -12.03 18.54
N PRO A 54 15.55 -11.38 19.64
CA PRO A 54 15.04 -11.68 20.96
C PRO A 54 13.55 -11.34 21.05
N ARG A 55 12.81 -12.09 21.88
CA ARG A 55 11.35 -11.97 22.02
C ARG A 55 10.88 -10.55 22.38
N LYS A 56 11.69 -9.80 23.13
CA LYS A 56 11.40 -8.40 23.50
C LYS A 56 11.25 -7.48 22.29
N ASP A 57 11.97 -7.77 21.20
CA ASP A 57 11.94 -6.95 19.99
C ASP A 57 10.77 -7.30 19.07
N TRP A 58 10.07 -8.41 19.32
CA TRP A 58 9.01 -8.89 18.42
C TRP A 58 7.84 -7.91 18.35
N GLU A 59 7.48 -7.28 19.47
CA GLU A 59 6.38 -6.31 19.52
C GLU A 59 6.67 -5.10 18.64
N LEU A 60 7.92 -4.62 18.65
CA LEU A 60 8.39 -3.53 17.81
C LEU A 60 8.40 -3.95 16.32
N LEU A 61 8.91 -5.13 16.01
CA LEU A 61 9.04 -5.64 14.63
C LEU A 61 7.69 -6.02 14.00
N LEU A 62 6.74 -6.46 14.82
CA LEU A 62 5.39 -6.84 14.42
C LEU A 62 4.40 -5.69 14.55
N SER A 63 4.84 -4.52 15.03
CA SER A 63 4.04 -3.30 14.98
C SER A 63 3.62 -3.01 13.54
N THR A 64 2.40 -2.53 13.37
CA THR A 64 1.79 -2.30 12.06
C THR A 64 2.38 -1.04 11.41
N ASN A 65 3.66 -1.08 11.04
CA ASN A 65 4.29 -0.06 10.22
C ASN A 65 3.84 -0.27 8.77
N TYR A 66 2.57 0.04 8.48
CA TYR A 66 2.14 0.24 7.10
C TYR A 66 2.77 1.54 6.59
N LYS A 67 4.02 1.45 6.11
CA LYS A 67 4.56 2.42 5.16
C LYS A 67 4.10 1.95 3.78
N GLY A 68 2.95 2.45 3.33
CA GLY A 68 2.58 2.37 1.92
C GLY A 68 3.76 2.87 1.08
N SER A 69 4.04 2.20 -0.03
CA SER A 69 5.16 2.50 -0.93
C SER A 69 5.36 4.02 -1.06
N THR A 70 6.47 4.52 -0.49
CA THR A 70 6.82 5.95 -0.47
C THR A 70 7.79 6.28 -1.60
N THR A 71 7.86 5.43 -2.62
CA THR A 71 8.57 5.78 -3.86
C THR A 71 7.70 6.78 -4.61
N THR A 72 7.79 8.04 -4.18
CA THR A 72 7.28 9.17 -4.94
C THR A 72 8.19 9.28 -6.16
N ALA A 73 7.67 8.93 -7.34
CA ALA A 73 8.34 9.25 -8.59
C ALA A 73 8.65 10.76 -8.63
N PRO A 74 9.75 11.20 -9.27
CA PRO A 74 10.05 12.62 -9.39
C PRO A 74 8.82 13.32 -9.98
N PHE A 75 8.33 14.32 -9.24
CA PHE A 75 7.10 15.03 -9.52
C PHE A 75 7.40 16.51 -9.48
N SER A 76 7.54 17.12 -10.65
CA SER A 76 7.72 18.57 -10.69
C SER A 76 6.44 19.27 -10.24
N GLU A 77 6.51 20.08 -9.17
CA GLU A 77 5.36 20.88 -8.69
C GLU A 77 4.84 21.86 -9.76
N ALA A 78 5.69 22.25 -10.72
CA ALA A 78 5.29 23.04 -11.88
C ALA A 78 4.31 22.27 -12.79
N ALA A 79 4.55 20.96 -13.01
CA ALA A 79 3.66 20.10 -13.78
C ALA A 79 2.32 19.90 -13.06
N TRP A 80 2.33 19.78 -11.73
CA TRP A 80 1.10 19.72 -10.92
C TRP A 80 0.23 20.95 -11.07
N THR A 81 0.85 22.12 -10.95
CA THR A 81 0.15 23.40 -11.04
C THR A 81 -0.46 23.59 -12.43
N PHE A 82 0.29 23.23 -13.48
CA PHE A 82 -0.21 23.27 -14.85
C PHE A 82 -1.39 22.31 -15.05
N TYR A 83 -1.24 21.06 -14.60
CA TYR A 83 -2.30 20.05 -14.66
C TYR A 83 -3.58 20.52 -13.95
N LEU A 84 -3.46 21.05 -12.72
CA LEU A 84 -4.61 21.56 -11.97
C LEU A 84 -5.28 22.75 -12.65
N LYS A 85 -4.50 23.65 -13.26
CA LYS A 85 -5.04 24.77 -14.03
C LYS A 85 -5.88 24.26 -15.21
N ARG A 86 -5.34 23.32 -15.99
CA ARG A 86 -6.04 22.68 -17.11
C ARG A 86 -7.28 21.91 -16.65
N TYR A 87 -7.21 21.19 -15.54
CA TYR A 87 -8.36 20.47 -14.99
C TYR A 87 -9.48 21.40 -14.52
N LYS A 88 -9.13 22.60 -13.99
CA LYS A 88 -10.08 23.60 -13.51
C LYS A 88 -10.66 24.47 -14.63
N GLU A 89 -10.04 24.53 -15.80
CA GLU A 89 -10.56 25.29 -16.96
C GLU A 89 -11.98 24.83 -17.32
N ALA A 90 -12.87 25.80 -17.55
CA ALA A 90 -14.29 25.58 -17.79
C ALA A 90 -14.48 24.80 -19.11
N GLY A 91 -15.20 23.68 -19.07
CA GLY A 91 -15.48 22.86 -20.26
C GLY A 91 -15.31 21.35 -20.09
N GLN A 92 -14.99 20.85 -18.89
CA GLN A 92 -14.75 19.42 -18.61
C GLN A 92 -13.73 18.77 -19.56
N PRO A 93 -12.44 19.14 -19.52
CA PRO A 93 -11.43 18.23 -20.01
C PRO A 93 -11.50 16.96 -19.15
N SER A 94 -11.55 15.80 -19.80
CA SER A 94 -11.35 14.52 -19.12
C SER A 94 -10.00 14.53 -18.38
N LEU A 95 -9.85 13.74 -17.32
CA LEU A 95 -8.57 13.61 -16.61
C LEU A 95 -7.43 13.26 -17.58
N ALA A 96 -7.74 12.44 -18.58
CA ALA A 96 -6.84 12.09 -19.68
C ALA A 96 -6.41 13.33 -20.49
N ASN A 97 -7.34 14.20 -20.91
CA ASN A 97 -7.01 15.39 -21.69
C ASN A 97 -6.10 16.37 -20.93
N ALA A 98 -6.35 16.56 -19.63
CA ALA A 98 -5.49 17.40 -18.78
C ALA A 98 -4.09 16.78 -18.60
N TYR A 99 -4.01 15.45 -18.50
CA TYR A 99 -2.76 14.72 -18.41
C TYR A 99 -1.94 14.77 -19.71
N GLU A 100 -2.57 14.55 -20.86
CA GLU A 100 -1.94 14.65 -22.19
C GLU A 100 -1.37 16.05 -22.46
N ALA A 101 -2.15 17.10 -22.14
CA ALA A 101 -1.68 18.47 -22.26
C ALA A 101 -0.47 18.75 -21.33
N THR A 102 -0.44 18.13 -20.15
CA THR A 102 0.67 18.25 -19.20
C THR A 102 1.92 17.51 -19.70
N LEU A 103 1.77 16.34 -20.33
CA LEU A 103 2.88 15.59 -20.96
C LEU A 103 3.51 16.39 -22.11
N LEU A 104 2.68 17.01 -22.96
CA LEU A 104 3.12 17.86 -24.05
C LEU A 104 3.95 19.06 -23.57
N GLU A 105 3.52 19.69 -22.48
CA GLU A 105 4.23 20.82 -21.89
C GLU A 105 5.49 20.37 -21.12
N ALA A 106 5.44 19.19 -20.51
CA ALA A 106 6.58 18.59 -19.83
C ALA A 106 7.73 18.28 -20.79
N GLY A 107 7.44 17.79 -21.99
CA GLY A 107 8.45 17.56 -23.03
C GLY A 107 9.16 18.86 -23.48
N LYS A 108 8.48 20.01 -23.40
CA LYS A 108 9.05 21.32 -23.75
C LYS A 108 9.86 21.95 -22.62
N ARG A 109 9.46 21.70 -21.37
CA ARG A 109 10.01 22.36 -20.17
C ARG A 109 10.91 21.45 -19.33
N GLY A 110 11.08 20.19 -19.73
CA GLY A 110 11.87 19.19 -19.01
C GLY A 110 11.28 18.83 -17.64
N TRP A 111 9.95 18.77 -17.53
CA TRP A 111 9.30 18.41 -16.27
C TRP A 111 9.21 16.90 -16.09
N ASP A 112 9.45 16.44 -14.85
CA ASP A 112 9.22 15.06 -14.47
C ASP A 112 7.74 14.85 -14.16
N VAL A 113 7.09 14.05 -15.01
CA VAL A 113 5.66 13.75 -14.96
C VAL A 113 5.49 12.23 -14.76
N PRO A 114 4.94 11.78 -13.63
CA PRO A 114 4.67 10.37 -13.39
C PRO A 114 3.43 9.91 -14.15
N SER A 115 3.06 8.65 -13.99
CA SER A 115 1.83 8.11 -14.56
C SER A 115 0.58 8.87 -14.14
N GLU A 116 -0.44 8.87 -15.00
CA GLU A 116 -1.75 9.46 -14.72
C GLU A 116 -2.35 8.94 -13.40
N ALA A 117 -2.15 7.65 -13.09
CA ALA A 117 -2.57 7.04 -11.83
C ALA A 117 -1.97 7.74 -10.59
N THR A 118 -0.75 8.28 -10.70
CA THR A 118 -0.10 9.05 -9.63
C THR A 118 -0.78 10.41 -9.43
N PHE A 119 -1.15 11.11 -10.52
CA PHE A 119 -1.96 12.33 -10.46
C PHE A 119 -3.34 12.07 -9.84
N ARG A 120 -4.01 10.99 -10.25
CA ARG A 120 -5.31 10.57 -9.67
C ARG A 120 -5.23 10.31 -8.18
N ARG A 121 -4.20 9.59 -7.71
CA ARG A 121 -3.96 9.34 -6.28
C ARG A 121 -3.70 10.64 -5.51
N ARG A 122 -2.96 11.59 -6.08
CA ARG A 122 -2.70 12.90 -5.46
C ARG A 122 -3.97 13.75 -5.40
N MET A 123 -4.77 13.81 -6.46
CA MET A 123 -6.07 14.48 -6.45
C MET A 123 -7.03 13.91 -5.39
N ASN A 124 -7.11 12.58 -5.28
CA ASN A 124 -7.93 11.91 -4.27
C ASN A 124 -7.47 12.22 -2.84
N ARG A 125 -6.14 12.32 -2.62
CA ARG A 125 -5.56 12.72 -1.34
C ARG A 125 -5.88 14.18 -0.99
N GLU A 126 -5.80 15.09 -1.97
CA GLU A 126 -6.08 16.51 -1.78
C GLU A 126 -7.59 16.85 -1.80
N GLY A 127 -8.46 15.86 -2.06
CA GLY A 127 -9.91 16.07 -2.13
C GLY A 127 -10.37 16.91 -3.32
N ILE A 128 -9.52 17.05 -4.35
CA ILE A 128 -9.77 17.90 -5.53
C ILE A 128 -10.68 17.22 -6.54
N ALA A 129 -10.77 15.89 -6.49
CA ALA A 129 -11.62 15.12 -7.39
C ALA A 129 -13.06 15.63 -7.31
N ARG A 130 -13.56 16.20 -8.41
CA ARG A 130 -15.00 16.43 -8.56
C ARG A 130 -15.65 15.05 -8.40
N ARG A 131 -16.58 14.89 -7.45
CA ARG A 131 -17.40 13.68 -7.34
C ARG A 131 -18.26 13.57 -8.61
N THR A 132 -17.68 13.05 -9.68
CA THR A 132 -18.41 12.70 -10.89
C THR A 132 -18.76 11.23 -10.78
N ARG A 133 -20.07 10.94 -10.80
CA ARG A 133 -20.70 9.60 -10.82
C ARG A 133 -20.20 8.66 -11.93
N TYR A 134 -19.32 9.11 -12.82
CA TYR A 134 -18.97 8.45 -14.09
C TYR A 134 -17.72 7.57 -14.06
N ASP A 135 -16.93 7.55 -12.97
CA ASP A 135 -15.77 6.64 -12.84
C ASP A 135 -16.15 5.20 -12.41
N GLU A 136 -17.44 4.90 -12.21
CA GLU A 136 -17.93 3.56 -11.84
C GLU A 136 -18.10 2.59 -13.04
N ILE A 137 -17.98 3.04 -14.30
CA ILE A 137 -18.40 2.24 -15.47
C ILE A 137 -17.27 1.99 -16.48
N THR A 138 -16.06 1.67 -16.04
CA THR A 138 -15.11 1.03 -16.98
C THR A 138 -14.18 0.03 -16.31
N LEU A 139 -14.76 -1.13 -15.96
CA LEU A 139 -14.09 -2.43 -16.03
C LEU A 139 -15.14 -3.49 -16.39
N VAL A 140 -15.40 -3.63 -17.69
CA VAL A 140 -15.76 -4.90 -18.36
C VAL A 140 -14.93 -4.98 -19.62
#